data_AF-A0AAV6LEI6-F1
#
_entry.id   AF-A0AAV6LEI6-F1
#
_cell.length_a   1.000
_cell.length_b   1.000
_cell.length_c   1.000
_cell.angle_alpha   90.00
_cell.angle_beta   90.00
_cell.angle_gamma   90.00
#
_symmetry.space_group_name_H-M   'P 1'
#
loop_
_entity.id
_entity.type
_entity.pdbx_description
1 polymer ?
#
loop_
_entity_poly.entity_id
_entity_poly.type
_entity_poly.pdbx_seq_one_letter_code
_entity_poly.pdbx_strand_id
1 'polypeptide(L)'
;MSSVLPAVGDLEDLILDSQIQGQKPPIGIKGENERRRKKAIDDVKYDETAANNTKIVEVLTSMSSRSIERDQEKALDRQKKAEAREMQLHYLAMMSTEREQRKEDHAILSMNMSTFNPTQKAYYEGLQREIIARRGF
;
A
#
# COMPACT_ATOMS: atom_id res chain seq x y z
N MET A 1 29.66 47.93 -86.96
CA MET A 1 28.47 47.14 -86.59
C MET A 1 28.17 47.45 -85.13
N SER A 2 27.11 48.22 -84.87
CA SER A 2 25.79 47.69 -84.43
C SER A 2 25.87 47.28 -82.95
N SER A 3 25.41 48.12 -82.01
CA SER A 3 24.05 48.10 -81.41
C SER A 3 23.84 46.83 -80.56
N VAL A 4 23.43 46.84 -79.30
CA VAL A 4 22.11 47.23 -78.77
C VAL A 4 22.18 47.02 -77.23
N LEU A 5 21.58 47.92 -76.46
CA LEU A 5 21.26 47.75 -75.02
C LEU A 5 20.37 46.51 -74.81
N PRO A 6 20.61 45.60 -73.85
CA PRO A 6 19.55 44.76 -73.31
C PRO A 6 18.76 45.62 -72.31
N ALA A 7 17.55 46.01 -72.64
CA ALA A 7 16.31 45.25 -72.46
C ALA A 7 15.80 45.36 -71.02
N VAL A 8 14.69 46.08 -70.92
CA VAL A 8 13.74 46.15 -69.81
C VAL A 8 13.42 44.73 -69.35
N GLY A 9 13.68 44.44 -68.09
CA GLY A 9 13.30 43.18 -67.47
C GLY A 9 13.99 43.08 -66.13
N ASP A 10 13.33 43.57 -65.08
CA ASP A 10 13.51 43.19 -63.67
C ASP A 10 12.52 44.00 -62.79
N LEU A 11 11.26 44.10 -63.22
CA LEU A 11 10.19 44.69 -62.40
C LEU A 11 8.98 43.78 -62.18
N GLU A 12 9.04 42.53 -62.64
CA GLU A 12 7.90 41.59 -62.50
C GLU A 12 8.20 40.37 -61.62
N ASP A 13 9.45 40.10 -61.25
CA ASP A 13 9.81 38.92 -60.46
C ASP A 13 9.88 39.17 -58.93
N LEU A 14 9.53 40.36 -58.44
CA LEU A 14 9.51 40.65 -57.00
C LEU A 14 8.12 40.78 -56.38
N ILE A 15 7.06 40.36 -57.08
CA ILE A 15 5.67 40.50 -56.57
C ILE A 15 4.92 39.16 -56.50
N LEU A 16 5.41 38.06 -57.08
CA LEU A 16 4.57 36.87 -57.23
C LEU A 16 4.84 35.68 -56.31
N ASP A 17 5.87 35.70 -55.46
CA ASP A 17 6.15 34.56 -54.56
C ASP A 17 6.00 34.91 -53.08
N SER A 18 5.12 34.13 -52.42
CA SER A 18 4.84 34.08 -50.98
C SER A 18 3.67 34.91 -50.43
N GLN A 19 2.78 35.39 -51.31
CA GLN A 19 1.37 35.06 -51.03
C GLN A 19 1.26 33.55 -51.23
N ILE A 20 1.25 32.78 -50.14
CA ILE A 20 0.75 31.40 -49.94
C ILE A 20 1.53 30.82 -48.75
N GLN A 21 1.27 31.36 -47.56
CA GLN A 21 1.40 30.66 -46.28
C GLN A 21 0.62 31.46 -45.23
N GLY A 22 -0.70 31.20 -45.15
CA GLY A 22 -1.55 31.47 -43.98
C GLY A 22 -1.38 32.83 -43.27
N GLN A 23 -1.24 33.94 -44.00
CA GLN A 23 -1.15 35.26 -43.39
C GLN A 23 -2.51 35.62 -42.75
N LYS A 24 -2.57 35.54 -41.42
CA LYS A 24 -3.60 36.25 -40.64
C LYS A 24 -3.52 37.73 -41.02
N PRO A 25 -4.66 38.42 -41.19
CA PRO A 25 -4.69 39.84 -41.56
C PRO A 25 -3.74 40.65 -40.66
N PRO A 26 -3.09 41.73 -41.16
CA PRO A 26 -2.22 42.55 -40.34
C PRO A 26 -3.03 43.10 -39.16
N ILE A 27 -2.75 42.55 -37.97
CA ILE A 27 -3.36 43.00 -36.73
C ILE A 27 -2.66 44.31 -36.37
N GLY A 28 -3.38 45.43 -36.45
CA GLY A 28 -2.84 46.72 -35.99
C GLY A 28 -2.44 46.67 -34.51
N ILE A 29 -1.57 47.58 -34.07
CA ILE A 29 -1.01 47.64 -32.70
C ILE A 29 -2.09 47.50 -31.60
N LYS A 30 -3.28 48.05 -31.83
CA LYS A 30 -4.43 47.90 -30.92
C LYS A 30 -4.93 46.45 -30.81
N GLY A 31 -5.05 45.74 -31.91
CA GLY A 31 -5.49 44.34 -31.91
C GLY A 31 -4.42 43.38 -31.37
N GLU A 32 -3.15 43.71 -31.55
CA GLU A 32 -2.02 42.94 -31.00
C GLU A 32 -2.03 43.06 -29.47
N ASN A 33 -2.23 44.28 -28.95
CA ASN A 33 -2.38 44.55 -27.53
C ASN A 33 -3.61 43.87 -26.93
N GLU A 34 -4.75 43.87 -27.62
CA GLU A 34 -5.96 43.22 -27.13
C GLU A 34 -5.82 41.70 -27.10
N ARG A 35 -5.18 41.11 -28.11
CA ARG A 35 -4.87 39.68 -28.14
C ARG A 35 -3.89 39.30 -27.02
N ARG A 36 -2.85 40.11 -26.77
CA ARG A 36 -1.93 39.90 -25.64
C ARG A 36 -2.64 40.01 -24.29
N ARG A 37 -3.56 40.96 -24.13
CA ARG A 37 -4.40 41.08 -22.93
C ARG A 37 -5.29 39.87 -22.70
N LYS A 38 -5.98 39.39 -23.74
CA LYS A 38 -6.84 38.19 -23.64
C LYS A 38 -6.00 36.96 -23.26
N LYS A 39 -4.85 36.77 -23.92
CA LYS A 39 -3.92 35.70 -23.58
C LYS A 39 -3.43 35.79 -22.13
N ALA A 40 -3.03 36.97 -21.66
CA ALA A 40 -2.60 37.15 -20.28
C ALA A 40 -3.71 36.85 -19.26
N ILE A 41 -4.97 37.18 -19.58
CA ILE A 41 -6.12 36.83 -18.72
C ILE A 41 -6.36 35.32 -18.69
N ASP A 42 -6.25 34.66 -19.84
CA ASP A 42 -6.44 33.21 -19.95
C ASP A 42 -5.31 32.45 -19.26
N ASP A 43 -4.06 32.91 -19.39
CA ASP A 43 -2.89 32.35 -18.70
C ASP A 43 -3.02 32.48 -17.17
N VAL A 44 -3.50 33.62 -16.65
CA VAL A 44 -3.77 33.81 -15.20
C VAL A 44 -4.85 32.85 -14.70
N LYS A 45 -5.95 32.69 -15.45
CA LYS A 45 -7.01 31.73 -15.09
C LYS A 45 -6.49 30.29 -15.09
N TYR A 46 -5.63 29.95 -16.05
CA TYR A 46 -4.99 28.64 -16.10
C TYR A 46 -4.14 28.39 -14.84
N ASP A 47 -3.28 29.34 -14.46
CA ASP A 47 -2.42 29.21 -13.28
C ASP A 47 -3.25 29.10 -11.98
N GLU A 48 -4.34 29.84 -11.86
CA GLU A 48 -5.28 29.71 -10.72
C GLU A 48 -5.93 28.32 -10.67
N THR A 49 -6.37 27.78 -11.82
CA THR A 49 -6.94 26.42 -11.87
C THR A 49 -5.89 25.34 -11.58
N ALA A 50 -4.65 25.52 -12.05
CA ALA A 50 -3.55 24.61 -11.78
C ALA A 50 -3.20 24.60 -10.29
N ALA A 51 -3.09 25.77 -9.66
CA ALA A 51 -2.84 25.89 -8.22
C ALA A 51 -3.94 25.25 -7.37
N ASN A 52 -5.21 25.46 -7.74
CA ASN A 52 -6.35 24.83 -7.05
C ASN A 52 -6.33 23.30 -7.20
N ASN A 53 -6.03 22.79 -8.39
CA ASN A 53 -5.92 21.34 -8.62
C ASN A 53 -4.77 20.73 -7.81
N THR A 54 -3.60 21.37 -7.76
CA THR A 54 -2.49 20.94 -6.91
C THR A 54 -2.90 20.85 -5.45
N LYS A 55 -3.62 21.86 -4.95
CA LYS A 55 -4.10 21.87 -3.56
C LYS A 55 -5.10 20.75 -3.26
N ILE A 56 -5.98 20.43 -4.21
CA ILE A 56 -6.90 19.29 -4.09
C ILE A 56 -6.12 17.98 -4.03
N VAL A 57 -5.13 17.80 -4.91
CA VAL A 57 -4.29 16.59 -4.94
C VAL A 57 -3.54 16.45 -3.62
N GLU A 58 -2.90 17.51 -3.11
CA GLU A 58 -2.19 17.48 -1.82
C GLU A 58 -3.10 17.07 -0.66
N VAL A 59 -4.31 17.62 -0.58
CA VAL A 59 -5.29 17.27 0.46
C VAL A 59 -5.69 15.80 0.34
N LEU A 60 -6.01 15.33 -0.88
CA LEU A 60 -6.38 13.93 -1.12
C LEU A 60 -5.23 12.96 -0.81
N THR A 61 -4.01 13.31 -1.18
CA THR A 61 -2.80 12.53 -0.84
C THR A 61 -2.63 12.47 0.67
N SER A 62 -2.77 13.60 1.37
CA SER A 62 -2.67 13.62 2.84
C SER A 62 -3.77 12.78 3.50
N MET A 63 -5.01 12.85 3.00
CA MET A 63 -6.12 12.02 3.48
C MET A 63 -5.87 10.53 3.23
N SER A 64 -5.33 10.19 2.06
CA SER A 64 -4.98 8.83 1.69
C SER A 64 -3.90 8.26 2.61
N SER A 65 -2.79 8.99 2.81
CA SER A 65 -1.71 8.60 3.72
C SER A 65 -2.22 8.35 5.14
N ARG A 66 -3.02 9.26 5.69
CA ARG A 66 -3.64 9.08 7.02
C ARG A 66 -4.60 7.90 7.09
N SER A 67 -5.26 7.55 5.98
CA SER A 67 -6.11 6.36 5.95
C SER A 67 -5.27 5.09 6.00
N ILE A 68 -4.21 5.03 5.20
CA ILE A 68 -3.28 3.89 5.15
C ILE A 68 -2.63 3.68 6.52
N GLU A 69 -2.14 4.73 7.17
CA GLU A 69 -1.52 4.65 8.50
C GLU A 69 -2.50 4.10 9.55
N ARG A 70 -3.75 4.59 9.57
CA ARG A 70 -4.79 4.08 10.49
C ARG A 70 -5.12 2.62 10.24
N ASP A 71 -5.16 2.20 8.97
CA ASP A 71 -5.46 0.81 8.62
C ASP A 71 -4.29 -0.12 8.98
N GLN A 72 -3.04 0.34 8.82
CA GLN A 72 -1.86 -0.37 9.30
C GLN A 72 -1.87 -0.51 10.83
N GLU A 73 -2.17 0.56 11.56
CA GLU A 73 -2.27 0.51 13.03
C GLU A 73 -3.34 -0.48 13.50
N LYS A 74 -4.53 -0.46 12.87
CA LYS A 74 -5.59 -1.43 13.16
C LYS A 74 -5.18 -2.86 12.84
N ALA A 75 -4.45 -3.09 11.75
CA ALA A 75 -3.95 -4.41 11.39
C ALA A 75 -2.98 -4.93 12.46
N LEU A 76 -2.06 -4.08 12.92
CA LEU A 76 -1.12 -4.42 13.99
C LEU A 76 -1.81 -4.68 15.33
N ASP A 77 -2.81 -3.87 15.71
CA ASP A 77 -3.59 -4.10 16.93
C ASP A 77 -4.36 -5.43 16.88
N ARG A 78 -4.97 -5.76 15.74
CA ARG A 78 -5.64 -7.05 15.54
C ARG A 78 -4.66 -8.22 15.62
N GLN A 79 -3.48 -8.09 15.02
CA GLN A 79 -2.44 -9.12 15.09
C GLN A 79 -2.01 -9.35 16.54
N LYS A 80 -1.67 -8.31 17.29
CA LYS A 80 -1.30 -8.42 18.70
C LYS A 80 -2.38 -9.08 19.54
N LYS A 81 -3.65 -8.75 19.29
CA LYS A 81 -4.79 -9.38 19.98
C LYS A 81 -4.96 -10.85 19.60
N ALA A 82 -4.70 -11.22 18.35
CA ALA A 82 -4.73 -12.62 17.91
C ALA A 82 -3.60 -13.42 18.57
N GLU A 83 -2.37 -12.92 18.55
CA GLU A 83 -1.20 -13.54 19.21
C GLU A 83 -1.42 -13.72 20.71
N ALA A 84 -1.97 -12.70 21.40
CA ALA A 84 -2.29 -12.80 22.82
C ALA A 84 -3.33 -13.89 23.11
N ARG A 85 -4.34 -14.04 22.24
CA ARG A 85 -5.35 -15.10 22.36
C ARG A 85 -4.74 -16.48 22.09
N GLU A 86 -3.89 -16.61 21.09
CA GLU A 86 -3.20 -17.87 20.79
C GLU A 86 -2.31 -18.30 21.96
N MET A 87 -1.53 -17.38 22.55
CA MET A 87 -0.74 -17.66 23.74
C MET A 87 -1.62 -18.08 24.93
N GLN A 88 -2.75 -17.41 25.15
CA GLN A 88 -3.68 -17.78 26.21
C GLN A 88 -4.26 -19.19 25.99
N LEU A 89 -4.68 -19.51 24.77
CA LEU A 89 -5.19 -20.83 24.41
C LEU A 89 -4.13 -21.91 24.56
N HIS A 90 -2.89 -21.62 24.14
CA HIS A 90 -1.78 -22.55 24.30
C HIS A 90 -1.50 -22.85 25.78
N TYR A 91 -1.47 -21.81 26.62
CA TYR A 91 -1.32 -21.99 28.06
C TYR A 91 -2.47 -22.81 28.67
N LEU A 92 -3.72 -22.51 28.31
CA LEU A 92 -4.88 -23.27 28.78
C LEU A 92 -4.81 -24.74 28.36
N ALA A 93 -4.39 -25.01 27.13
CA ALA A 93 -4.20 -26.37 26.62
C ALA A 93 -3.09 -27.12 27.38
N MET A 94 -1.97 -26.46 27.67
CA MET A 94 -0.90 -27.04 28.49
C MET A 94 -1.40 -27.36 29.91
N MET A 95 -2.15 -26.45 30.53
CA MET A 95 -2.69 -26.68 31.87
C MET A 95 -3.73 -27.80 31.89
N SER A 96 -4.56 -27.92 30.85
CA SER A 96 -5.54 -29.01 30.77
C SER A 96 -4.86 -30.37 30.58
N THR A 97 -3.86 -30.47 29.69
CA THR A 97 -3.13 -31.71 29.48
C THR A 97 -2.35 -32.13 30.72
N GLU A 98 -1.71 -31.18 31.41
CA GLU A 98 -1.03 -31.47 32.67
C GLU A 98 -2.01 -31.93 33.75
N ARG A 99 -3.19 -31.30 33.85
CA ARG A 99 -4.23 -31.71 34.80
C ARG A 99 -4.75 -33.12 34.52
N GLU A 100 -4.95 -33.47 33.24
CA GLU A 100 -5.36 -34.81 32.83
C GLU A 100 -4.29 -35.84 33.17
N GLN A 101 -3.02 -35.58 32.83
CA GLN A 101 -1.90 -36.44 33.22
C GLN A 101 -1.81 -36.61 34.74
N ARG A 102 -2.04 -35.54 35.52
CA ARG A 102 -2.09 -35.63 36.99
C ARG A 102 -3.21 -36.51 37.49
N LYS A 103 -4.37 -36.49 36.83
CA LYS A 103 -5.51 -37.33 37.18
C LYS A 103 -5.25 -38.80 36.85
N GLU A 104 -4.68 -39.08 35.68
CA GLU A 104 -4.31 -40.44 35.26
C GLU A 104 -3.22 -41.03 36.15
N ASP A 105 -2.16 -40.27 36.41
CA ASP A 105 -1.09 -40.67 37.31
C ASP A 105 -1.63 -40.96 38.71
N HIS A 106 -2.49 -40.09 39.23
CA HIS A 106 -3.15 -40.33 40.52
C HIS A 106 -4.01 -41.59 40.50
N ALA A 107 -4.77 -41.83 39.43
CA ALA A 107 -5.57 -43.04 39.32
C ALA A 107 -4.69 -44.29 39.41
N ILE A 108 -3.58 -44.34 38.67
CA ILE A 108 -2.62 -45.46 38.68
C ILE A 108 -1.98 -45.61 40.06
N LEU A 109 -1.53 -44.53 40.70
CA LEU A 109 -0.93 -44.56 42.04
C LEU A 109 -1.93 -45.02 43.12
N SER A 110 -3.21 -44.68 42.97
CA SER A 110 -4.26 -45.03 43.93
C SER A 110 -4.83 -46.45 43.76
N MET A 111 -4.46 -47.15 42.68
CA MET A 111 -4.97 -48.50 42.43
C MET A 111 -4.46 -49.49 43.49
N ASN A 112 -5.39 -50.24 44.06
CA ASN A 112 -5.04 -51.36 44.93
C ASN A 112 -4.57 -52.56 44.11
N MET A 113 -3.29 -52.92 44.22
CA MET A 113 -2.67 -54.02 43.48
C MET A 113 -3.12 -55.42 43.93
N SER A 114 -3.81 -55.55 45.07
CA SER A 114 -4.19 -56.85 45.63
C SER A 114 -5.25 -57.60 44.82
N THR A 115 -5.99 -56.89 43.96
CA THR A 115 -7.09 -57.47 43.15
C THR A 115 -6.64 -57.91 41.75
N PHE A 116 -5.39 -57.64 41.37
CA PHE A 116 -4.86 -57.90 40.04
C PHE A 116 -4.08 -59.22 39.98
N ASN A 117 -4.00 -59.83 38.79
CA ASN A 117 -3.16 -61.00 38.58
C ASN A 117 -1.66 -60.63 38.65
N PRO A 118 -0.74 -61.59 38.87
CA PRO A 118 0.68 -61.30 39.07
C PRO A 118 1.34 -60.51 37.91
N THR A 119 0.94 -60.78 36.66
CA THR A 119 1.48 -60.10 35.47
C THR A 119 1.01 -58.65 35.39
N GLN A 120 -0.28 -58.39 35.63
CA GLN A 120 -0.86 -57.04 35.67
C GLN A 120 -0.32 -56.25 36.85
N LYS A 121 -0.18 -56.89 38.01
CA LYS A 121 0.42 -56.31 39.20
C LYS A 121 1.84 -55.80 38.91
N ALA A 122 2.70 -56.65 38.33
CA ALA A 122 4.06 -56.23 37.98
C ALA A 122 4.09 -55.06 36.98
N TYR A 123 3.16 -55.03 36.02
CA TYR A 123 3.02 -53.93 35.07
C TYR A 123 2.64 -52.61 35.74
N TYR A 124 1.56 -52.59 36.54
CA TYR A 124 1.10 -51.37 37.20
C TYR A 124 2.04 -50.91 38.32
N GLU A 125 2.67 -51.82 39.07
CA GLU A 125 3.72 -51.46 40.04
C GLU A 125 4.93 -50.83 39.34
N GLY A 126 5.29 -51.28 38.13
CA GLY A 126 6.31 -50.65 37.30
C GLY A 126 5.93 -49.22 36.94
N LEU A 127 4.70 -49.00 36.46
CA LEU A 127 4.18 -47.67 36.14
C LEU A 127 4.12 -46.75 37.38
N GLN A 128 3.70 -47.26 38.54
CA GLN A 128 3.69 -46.49 39.79
C GLN A 128 5.10 -46.00 40.16
N ARG A 129 6.12 -46.86 40.05
CA ARG A 129 7.52 -46.47 40.28
C ARG A 129 8.00 -45.42 39.29
N GLU A 130 7.64 -45.58 38.01
CA GLU A 130 8.02 -44.62 36.98
C GLU A 130 7.38 -43.24 37.23
N ILE A 131 6.09 -43.21 37.61
CA ILE A 131 5.38 -41.97 37.94
C ILE A 131 6.00 -41.30 39.16
N ILE A 132 6.31 -42.06 40.22
CA ILE A 132 6.98 -41.55 41.43
C ILE A 132 8.34 -40.95 41.07
N ALA A 133 9.15 -41.67 40.28
CA ALA A 133 10.46 -41.19 39.83
C ALA A 133 10.36 -39.92 38.98
N ARG A 134 9.37 -39.84 38.09
CA ARG A 134 9.12 -38.66 37.25
C ARG A 134 8.66 -37.43 38.04
N ARG A 135 7.95 -37.64 39.16
CA ARG A 135 7.40 -36.56 40.00
C ARG A 135 8.27 -36.16 41.18
N GLY A 136 9.34 -36.91 41.45
CA GLY A 136 10.33 -36.57 42.47
C GLY A 136 9.83 -36.69 43.91
N PHE A 137 9.00 -37.70 44.20
CA PHE A 137 8.62 -38.05 45.57
C PHE A 137 9.67 -38.93 46.26
#